data_AF-A0A9P7YZ67-F1
#
_entry.id   AF-A0A9P7YZ67-F1
#
_cell.length_a   1.000
_cell.length_b   1.000
_cell.length_c   1.000
_cell.angle_alpha   90.00
_cell.angle_beta   90.00
_cell.angle_gamma   90.00
#
_symmetry.space_group_name_H-M   'P 1'
#
loop_
_entity.id
_entity.type
_entity.pdbx_description
1 polymer ?
#
loop_
_entity_poly.entity_id
_entity_poly.type
_entity_poly.pdbx_seq_one_letter_code
_entity_poly.pdbx_strand_id
1 'polypeptide(L)'
;MLDDIDLNNFTIKPFSNSNHSSKRNSRDDSQLKSSRTNSASSANGERKAQAYDGNCHCGNFKFRLKLPELKTASKCHCSICNLKGGIWIAPLVKSQFTISTKPGPTVSTYEFGEHKMTHHFCSNCGSAAMVTRFDDSGTKVFVFNNPPELTVDTFPGISLESSYIPPASFPSLALTSLDIEAGLVKYQGACHCGGVTYAVKTRPLEEIKVMQCNCSLCSRNADLFIYPPASAVALSKVSRANLTGYPFLSLKSLHSFCKVCGVSMVRQVSEEPKDDEELDMPINVRTIKDADVGKLKRRFYDCAKNKPLYEV
;
A
#
# COMPACT_ATOMS: atom_id res chain seq x y z
N MET A 1 26.34 -4.65 18.09
CA MET A 1 27.04 -4.60 16.80
C MET A 1 26.00 -4.80 15.72
N LEU A 2 25.82 -3.79 14.86
CA LEU A 2 24.59 -3.51 14.09
C LEU A 2 24.92 -3.26 12.61
N ASP A 3 25.84 -4.05 12.02
CA ASP A 3 26.37 -3.75 10.67
C ASP A 3 26.12 -4.83 9.60
N ASP A 4 25.48 -5.95 9.91
CA ASP A 4 25.36 -7.08 8.96
C ASP A 4 23.95 -7.25 8.35
N ILE A 5 23.34 -6.16 7.88
CA ILE A 5 22.33 -6.29 6.81
C ILE A 5 22.98 -5.83 5.52
N ASP A 6 23.62 -6.78 4.84
CA ASP A 6 24.02 -6.60 3.47
C ASP A 6 22.76 -6.45 2.60
N LEU A 7 22.47 -5.20 2.19
CA LEU A 7 21.36 -4.87 1.29
C LEU A 7 21.52 -5.48 -0.12
N ASN A 8 22.68 -6.08 -0.43
CA ASN A 8 22.91 -6.92 -1.61
C ASN A 8 22.50 -8.39 -1.39
N ASN A 9 22.32 -8.83 -0.14
CA ASN A 9 21.96 -10.20 0.26
C ASN A 9 20.49 -10.37 0.67
N PHE A 10 19.62 -9.41 0.36
CA PHE A 10 18.23 -9.78 0.09
C PHE A 10 18.25 -10.69 -1.14
N THR A 11 18.36 -12.00 -0.93
CA THR A 11 18.21 -12.97 -2.00
C THR A 11 16.81 -12.80 -2.55
N ILE A 12 16.69 -12.05 -3.64
CA ILE A 12 15.58 -12.16 -4.57
C ILE A 12 15.58 -13.64 -4.93
N LYS A 13 14.66 -14.44 -4.37
CA LYS A 13 14.42 -15.76 -4.94
C LYS A 13 13.91 -15.46 -6.35
N PRO A 14 14.68 -15.76 -7.42
CA PRO A 14 14.15 -15.64 -8.75
C PRO A 14 12.96 -16.61 -8.79
N PHE A 15 11.80 -16.13 -9.18
CA PHE A 15 10.75 -17.05 -9.58
C PHE A 15 11.22 -17.71 -10.88
N SER A 16 11.74 -18.93 -10.80
CA SER A 16 12.07 -19.71 -11.98
C SER A 16 10.77 -20.22 -12.60
N ASN A 17 10.20 -19.47 -13.54
CA ASN A 17 9.28 -20.07 -14.49
C ASN A 17 10.10 -20.45 -15.74
N SER A 18 10.50 -21.72 -15.81
CA SER A 18 11.04 -22.32 -17.02
C SER A 18 9.93 -22.36 -18.06
N ASN A 19 9.72 -21.25 -18.79
CA ASN A 19 9.05 -21.17 -20.09
C ASN A 19 8.88 -19.70 -20.50
N HIS A 20 9.94 -19.08 -21.00
CA HIS A 20 9.80 -18.07 -22.06
C HIS A 20 11.18 -17.75 -22.64
N SER A 21 11.46 -18.28 -23.83
CA SER A 21 12.48 -17.73 -24.71
C SER A 21 11.86 -16.54 -25.44
N SER A 22 12.32 -15.32 -25.16
CA SER A 22 12.00 -14.17 -26.00
C SER A 22 13.28 -13.58 -26.57
N LYS A 23 13.38 -13.71 -27.90
CA LYS A 23 14.43 -13.10 -28.73
C LYS A 23 14.33 -11.58 -28.59
N ARG A 24 15.43 -10.93 -28.23
CA ARG A 24 15.58 -9.47 -28.32
C ARG A 24 15.54 -9.06 -29.80
N ASN A 25 14.54 -8.27 -30.18
CA ASN A 25 14.61 -7.50 -31.42
C ASN A 25 15.04 -6.08 -31.08
N SER A 26 16.18 -5.68 -31.62
CA SER A 26 16.65 -4.30 -31.67
C SER A 26 15.76 -3.50 -32.61
N ARG A 27 15.11 -2.46 -32.10
CA ARG A 27 14.68 -1.34 -32.95
C ARG A 27 15.12 -0.02 -32.34
N ASP A 28 15.66 0.74 -33.27
CA ASP A 28 16.22 2.08 -33.24
C ASP A 28 15.14 3.09 -32.85
N ASP A 29 15.42 3.96 -31.89
CA ASP A 29 14.58 5.12 -31.59
C ASP A 29 15.47 6.34 -31.36
N SER A 30 16.05 6.78 -32.48
CA SER A 30 16.70 8.06 -32.62
C SER A 30 15.63 9.13 -32.86
N GLN A 31 15.17 9.80 -31.80
CA GLN A 31 14.81 11.22 -31.78
C GLN A 31 14.16 11.64 -30.45
N LEU A 32 14.95 12.22 -29.55
CA LEU A 32 14.51 13.36 -28.72
C LEU A 32 15.77 14.10 -28.22
N LYS A 33 16.37 14.91 -29.09
CA LYS A 33 17.41 15.88 -28.73
C LYS A 33 16.85 17.30 -28.90
N SER A 34 16.59 17.98 -27.78
CA SER A 34 16.74 19.44 -27.65
C SER A 34 16.86 19.79 -26.16
N SER A 35 18.07 19.81 -25.61
CA SER A 35 18.84 21.05 -25.40
C SER A 35 18.10 22.12 -24.59
N ARG A 36 18.18 22.04 -23.26
CA ARG A 36 18.35 23.22 -22.40
C ARG A 36 19.42 22.92 -21.37
N THR A 37 20.63 23.38 -21.69
CA THR A 37 21.74 23.55 -20.75
C THR A 37 21.35 24.65 -19.76
N ASN A 38 21.17 24.31 -18.48
CA ASN A 38 21.27 25.29 -17.41
C ASN A 38 22.52 24.97 -16.59
N SER A 39 23.50 25.85 -16.77
CA SER A 39 24.70 25.99 -15.98
C SER A 39 24.41 25.97 -14.49
N ALA A 40 25.22 25.18 -13.77
CA ALA A 40 25.31 25.22 -12.33
C ALA A 40 25.61 26.65 -11.84
N SER A 41 24.71 27.21 -11.03
CA SER A 41 25.06 28.26 -10.08
C SER A 41 25.01 27.64 -8.68
N SER A 42 26.19 27.57 -8.06
CA SER A 42 26.40 27.17 -6.68
C SER A 42 25.67 28.11 -5.71
N ALA A 43 24.56 27.66 -5.15
CA ALA A 43 24.04 28.20 -3.89
C ALA A 43 24.42 27.21 -2.78
N ASN A 44 25.67 27.31 -2.32
CA ASN A 44 26.19 26.49 -1.23
C ASN A 44 25.77 27.12 0.11
N GLY A 45 24.49 26.94 0.47
CA GLY A 45 24.05 27.01 1.85
C GLY A 45 23.99 25.58 2.37
N GLU A 46 24.93 25.16 3.22
CA GLU A 46 24.90 23.87 3.89
C GLU A 46 23.62 23.78 4.72
N ARG A 47 22.56 23.21 4.13
CA ARG A 47 21.31 22.96 4.86
C ARG A 47 21.59 21.88 5.89
N LYS A 48 21.54 22.27 7.17
CA LYS A 48 21.75 21.37 8.31
C LYS A 48 20.84 20.14 8.18
N ALA A 49 21.46 18.96 8.11
CA ALA A 49 20.72 17.70 8.08
C ALA A 49 20.04 17.44 9.43
N GLN A 50 18.77 17.05 9.37
CA GLN A 50 17.93 16.60 10.47
C GLN A 50 17.74 15.08 10.39
N ALA A 51 17.50 14.45 11.54
CA ALA A 51 17.18 13.04 11.63
C ALA A 51 15.65 12.85 11.70
N TYR A 52 15.11 11.95 10.88
CA TYR A 52 13.70 11.57 10.89
C TYR A 52 13.57 10.08 11.16
N ASP A 53 12.94 9.73 12.26
CA ASP A 53 12.69 8.35 12.62
C ASP A 53 11.31 7.90 12.13
N GLY A 54 11.24 6.65 11.67
CA GLY A 54 9.99 6.03 11.28
C GLY A 54 10.02 4.52 11.48
N ASN A 55 8.84 3.90 11.46
CA ASN A 55 8.69 2.48 11.68
C ASN A 55 7.40 1.94 11.04
N CYS A 56 7.35 0.64 10.77
CA CYS A 56 6.09 -0.05 10.53
C CYS A 56 5.24 -0.05 11.81
N HIS A 57 3.93 -0.31 11.68
CA HIS A 57 3.03 -0.22 12.83
C HIS A 57 3.46 -1.03 14.06
N CYS A 58 3.95 -2.26 13.88
CA CYS A 58 4.38 -3.12 15.00
C CYS A 58 5.83 -2.91 15.45
N GLY A 59 6.56 -1.94 14.87
CA GLY A 59 7.94 -1.63 15.23
C GLY A 59 9.00 -2.65 14.81
N ASN A 60 8.62 -3.70 14.04
CA ASN A 60 9.55 -4.73 13.56
C ASN A 60 10.50 -4.22 12.48
N PHE A 61 10.10 -3.18 11.74
CA PHE A 61 10.90 -2.45 10.77
C PHE A 61 10.98 -1.01 11.25
N LYS A 62 12.20 -0.51 11.45
CA LYS A 62 12.49 0.88 11.83
C LYS A 62 13.49 1.45 10.84
N PHE A 63 13.37 2.73 10.54
CA PHE A 63 14.30 3.45 9.70
C PHE A 63 14.58 4.83 10.27
N ARG A 64 15.77 5.35 9.97
CA ARG A 64 16.16 6.72 10.24
C ARG A 64 16.63 7.36 8.96
N LEU A 65 16.08 8.51 8.61
CA LEU A 65 16.52 9.32 7.47
C LEU A 65 17.38 10.48 7.97
N LYS A 66 18.43 10.82 7.24
CA LYS A 66 19.27 12.00 7.46
C LYS A 66 19.12 12.93 6.26
N LEU A 67 18.24 13.92 6.39
CA LEU A 67 17.84 14.81 5.30
C LEU A 67 17.81 16.26 5.78
N PRO A 68 17.99 17.26 4.91
CA PRO A 68 17.56 18.62 5.21
C PRO A 68 16.09 18.65 5.66
N GLU A 69 15.64 19.80 6.16
CA GLU A 69 14.24 20.03 6.48
C GLU A 69 13.30 19.47 5.38
N LEU A 70 12.45 18.50 5.77
CA LEU A 70 11.46 17.92 4.88
C LEU A 70 10.36 18.94 4.58
N LYS A 71 10.21 19.29 3.30
CA LYS A 71 9.18 20.24 2.82
C LYS A 71 8.21 19.61 1.84
N THR A 72 8.67 18.60 1.11
CA THR A 72 7.90 17.98 0.03
C THR A 72 7.85 16.47 0.19
N ALA A 73 6.77 15.89 -0.32
CA ALA A 73 6.59 14.46 -0.52
C ALA A 73 5.92 14.24 -1.88
N SER A 74 5.83 13.00 -2.33
CA SER A 74 5.21 12.65 -3.61
C SER A 74 4.13 11.59 -3.44
N LYS A 75 2.96 11.84 -4.03
CA LYS A 75 1.92 10.84 -4.23
C LYS A 75 2.14 10.18 -5.59
N CYS A 76 2.32 8.86 -5.58
CA CYS A 76 2.46 8.08 -6.81
C CYS A 76 1.10 7.59 -7.29
N HIS A 77 0.82 7.73 -8.59
CA HIS A 77 -0.43 7.26 -9.21
C HIS A 77 -0.31 5.91 -9.92
N CYS A 78 0.74 5.14 -9.63
CA CYS A 78 0.85 3.77 -10.11
C CYS A 78 -0.21 2.87 -9.45
N SER A 79 -0.57 1.76 -10.10
CA SER A 79 -1.69 0.91 -9.72
C SER A 79 -1.62 0.43 -8.26
N ILE A 80 -0.45 -0.01 -7.77
CA ILE A 80 -0.30 -0.42 -6.37
C ILE A 80 -0.31 0.76 -5.39
N CYS A 81 0.22 1.93 -5.76
CA CYS A 81 0.24 3.10 -4.89
C CYS A 81 -1.16 3.68 -4.68
N ASN A 82 -2.04 3.60 -5.67
CA ASN A 82 -3.44 3.97 -5.52
C ASN A 82 -4.15 3.08 -4.46
N LEU A 83 -3.88 1.78 -4.50
CA LEU A 83 -4.44 0.79 -3.56
C LEU A 83 -3.90 0.97 -2.13
N LYS A 84 -2.60 1.29 -1.98
CA LYS A 84 -1.95 1.51 -0.68
C LYS A 84 -2.12 2.94 -0.15
N GLY A 85 -2.56 3.88 -0.99
CA GLY A 85 -2.66 5.31 -0.64
C GLY A 85 -1.35 5.95 -0.17
N GLY A 86 -0.20 5.35 -0.50
CA GLY A 86 1.10 5.74 0.03
C GLY A 86 1.54 7.10 -0.50
N ILE A 87 2.08 7.91 0.40
CA ILE A 87 2.76 9.18 0.09
C ILE A 87 4.21 9.01 0.51
N TRP A 88 5.11 9.41 -0.36
CA TRP A 88 6.50 8.97 -0.29
C TRP A 88 7.50 10.11 -0.27
N ILE A 89 8.64 9.90 0.40
CA ILE A 89 9.79 10.81 0.39
C ILE A 89 10.90 10.16 -0.46
N ALA A 90 11.35 10.83 -1.53
CA ALA A 90 12.30 10.31 -2.52
C ALA A 90 12.82 11.42 -3.47
N PRO A 91 13.92 11.18 -4.23
CA PRO A 91 14.82 10.03 -4.13
C PRO A 91 15.76 10.11 -2.92
N LEU A 92 16.10 8.96 -2.34
CA LEU A 92 17.12 8.84 -1.29
C LEU A 92 18.28 7.96 -1.76
N VAL A 93 19.51 8.35 -1.43
CA VAL A 93 20.72 7.52 -1.59
C VAL A 93 21.05 6.77 -0.29
N LYS A 94 21.82 5.68 -0.38
CA LYS A 94 22.15 4.79 0.75
C LYS A 94 22.70 5.53 1.98
N SER A 95 23.53 6.56 1.79
CA SER A 95 24.11 7.33 2.90
C SER A 95 23.10 8.19 3.68
N GLN A 96 21.89 8.37 3.16
CA GLN A 96 20.84 9.19 3.77
C GLN A 96 19.89 8.40 4.66
N PHE A 97 20.03 7.07 4.77
CA PHE A 97 19.14 6.30 5.64
C PHE A 97 19.83 5.12 6.31
N THR A 98 19.30 4.73 7.46
CA THR A 98 19.62 3.46 8.13
C THR A 98 18.33 2.69 8.38
N ILE A 99 18.41 1.36 8.34
CA ILE A 99 17.29 0.45 8.60
C ILE A 99 17.71 -0.48 9.74
N SER A 100 16.78 -0.74 10.66
CA SER A 100 16.91 -1.83 11.63
C SER A 100 15.65 -2.68 11.62
N THR A 101 15.83 -3.99 11.72
CA THR A 101 14.75 -4.97 11.76
C THR A 101 14.90 -5.89 12.96
N LYS A 102 13.78 -6.34 13.55
CA LYS A 102 13.83 -7.45 14.52
C LYS A 102 14.27 -8.75 13.81
N PRO A 103 14.86 -9.72 14.55
CA PRO A 103 15.19 -11.04 14.00
C PRO A 103 13.98 -11.75 13.37
N GLY A 104 14.20 -12.49 12.29
CA GLY A 104 13.16 -13.21 11.54
C GLY A 104 12.59 -12.42 10.33
N PRO A 105 11.65 -13.01 9.56
CA PRO A 105 11.07 -12.35 8.39
C PRO A 105 10.18 -11.18 8.82
N THR A 106 10.71 -9.97 8.75
CA THR A 106 10.02 -8.72 9.14
C THR A 106 9.54 -7.88 7.97
N VAL A 107 10.13 -8.09 6.78
CA VAL A 107 9.85 -7.37 5.55
C VAL A 107 9.57 -8.37 4.43
N SER A 108 8.43 -8.20 3.78
CA SER A 108 8.04 -8.88 2.55
C SER A 108 8.18 -7.94 1.36
N THR A 109 8.48 -8.49 0.19
CA THR A 109 8.66 -7.75 -1.05
C THR A 109 7.63 -8.14 -2.09
N TYR A 110 7.32 -7.20 -2.98
CA TYR A 110 6.42 -7.42 -4.10
C TYR A 110 6.87 -6.61 -5.33
N GLU A 111 6.98 -7.30 -6.45
CA GLU A 111 7.34 -6.78 -7.77
C GLU A 111 6.28 -7.22 -8.79
N PHE A 112 6.14 -6.45 -9.86
CA PHE A 112 5.16 -6.70 -10.91
C PHE A 112 5.56 -5.93 -12.18
N GLY A 113 4.82 -6.17 -13.27
CA GLY A 113 5.06 -5.48 -14.55
C GLY A 113 6.43 -5.79 -15.12
N GLU A 114 7.26 -4.75 -15.30
CA GLU A 114 8.66 -4.87 -15.76
C GLU A 114 9.67 -5.06 -14.61
N HIS A 115 9.20 -5.22 -13.37
CA HIS A 115 10.05 -5.43 -12.19
C HIS A 115 11.03 -4.27 -11.93
N LYS A 116 10.66 -3.06 -12.38
CA LYS A 116 11.44 -1.83 -12.17
C LYS A 116 11.40 -1.34 -10.72
N MET A 117 10.38 -1.73 -9.96
CA MET A 117 10.16 -1.28 -8.59
C MET A 117 9.82 -2.46 -7.68
N THR A 118 10.52 -2.55 -6.55
CA THR A 118 10.26 -3.50 -5.47
C THR A 118 9.56 -2.77 -4.34
N HIS A 119 8.32 -3.14 -4.05
CA HIS A 119 7.58 -2.64 -2.90
C HIS A 119 7.88 -3.50 -1.67
N HIS A 120 8.27 -2.85 -0.57
CA HIS A 120 8.58 -3.48 0.70
C HIS A 120 7.48 -3.16 1.70
N PHE A 121 7.00 -4.16 2.43
CA PHE A 121 5.99 -4.00 3.48
C PHE A 121 6.27 -4.92 4.66
N CYS A 122 5.76 -4.57 5.84
CA CYS A 122 5.93 -5.41 7.01
C CYS A 122 5.06 -6.67 6.90
N SER A 123 5.69 -7.84 6.95
CA SER A 123 5.01 -9.15 6.90
C SER A 123 4.01 -9.36 8.05
N ASN A 124 4.21 -8.67 9.18
CA ASN A 124 3.39 -8.82 10.40
C ASN A 124 2.17 -7.87 10.42
N CYS A 125 2.37 -6.58 10.13
CA CYS A 125 1.32 -5.57 10.27
C CYS A 125 0.83 -4.97 8.94
N GLY A 126 1.40 -5.40 7.81
CA GLY A 126 1.00 -4.95 6.48
C GLY A 126 1.45 -3.53 6.10
N SER A 127 2.01 -2.76 7.04
CA SER A 127 2.43 -1.38 6.76
C SER A 127 3.42 -1.32 5.61
N ALA A 128 3.11 -0.47 4.62
CA ALA A 128 4.05 -0.14 3.55
C ALA A 128 5.29 0.54 4.15
N ALA A 129 6.46 0.01 3.82
CA ALA A 129 7.73 0.39 4.44
C ALA A 129 8.55 1.29 3.51
N MET A 130 8.96 0.74 2.36
CA MET A 130 9.73 1.47 1.35
C MET A 130 9.49 0.90 -0.05
N VAL A 131 9.89 1.65 -1.07
CA VAL A 131 10.02 1.16 -2.45
C VAL A 131 11.47 1.32 -2.87
N THR A 132 12.02 0.31 -3.54
CA THR A 132 13.34 0.38 -4.14
C THR A 132 13.26 0.25 -5.64
N ARG A 133 14.02 1.04 -6.38
CA ARG A 133 14.17 0.91 -7.83
C ARG A 133 15.61 1.12 -8.25
N PHE A 134 15.99 0.52 -9.37
CA PHE A 134 17.20 0.93 -10.09
C PHE A 134 16.84 2.07 -11.03
N ASP A 135 17.62 3.13 -11.02
CA ASP A 135 17.52 4.19 -12.02
C ASP A 135 18.43 3.91 -13.23
N ASP A 136 18.35 4.79 -14.23
CA ASP A 136 19.08 4.66 -15.49
C ASP A 136 20.61 4.78 -15.31
N SER A 137 21.08 5.25 -14.13
CA SER A 137 22.50 5.28 -13.76
C SER A 137 22.99 3.99 -13.10
N GLY A 138 22.09 3.03 -12.85
CA GLY A 138 22.39 1.80 -12.10
C GLY A 138 22.35 1.99 -10.58
N THR A 139 21.87 3.14 -10.07
CA THR A 139 21.81 3.42 -8.63
C THR A 139 20.49 2.93 -8.02
N LYS A 140 20.57 2.32 -6.83
CA LYS A 140 19.38 1.93 -6.06
C LYS A 140 18.83 3.15 -5.31
N VAL A 141 17.63 3.56 -5.69
CA VAL A 141 16.90 4.67 -5.05
C VAL A 141 15.89 4.11 -4.07
N PHE A 142 15.78 4.75 -2.90
CA PHE A 142 14.83 4.39 -1.85
C PHE A 142 13.75 5.46 -1.71
N VAL A 143 12.55 4.99 -1.37
CA VAL A 143 11.31 5.78 -1.33
C VAL A 143 10.53 5.36 -0.07
N PHE A 144 10.39 6.22 0.94
CA PHE A 144 9.80 5.84 2.24
C PHE A 144 8.43 6.47 2.51
N ASN A 145 7.52 5.70 3.10
CA ASN A 145 6.15 6.11 3.43
C ASN A 145 6.10 6.81 4.80
N ASN A 146 6.10 8.16 4.84
CA ASN A 146 5.97 8.90 6.10
C ASN A 146 5.86 10.44 5.95
N PRO A 147 4.83 11.07 5.33
CA PRO A 147 4.73 12.51 5.45
C PRO A 147 4.00 12.93 6.74
N PRO A 148 4.61 13.78 7.59
CA PRO A 148 3.87 14.81 8.31
C PRO A 148 3.26 15.84 7.32
N GLU A 149 2.73 16.98 7.79
CA GLU A 149 2.18 18.05 6.94
C GLU A 149 3.25 18.59 5.95
N LEU A 150 3.31 18.00 4.76
CA LEU A 150 4.24 18.34 3.68
C LEU A 150 3.47 18.75 2.44
N THR A 151 4.11 19.56 1.59
CA THR A 151 3.59 19.81 0.24
C THR A 151 3.69 18.50 -0.56
N VAL A 152 2.57 18.01 -1.10
CA VAL A 152 2.54 16.73 -1.81
C VAL A 152 2.47 16.95 -3.31
N ASP A 153 3.56 16.64 -4.00
CA ASP A 153 3.65 16.64 -5.46
C ASP A 153 3.13 15.32 -6.05
N THR A 154 2.83 15.32 -7.35
CA THR A 154 2.43 14.10 -8.05
C THR A 154 3.62 13.45 -8.74
N PHE A 155 3.83 12.16 -8.48
CA PHE A 155 4.79 11.33 -9.20
C PHE A 155 4.07 10.44 -10.22
N PRO A 156 4.39 10.53 -11.53
CA PRO A 156 3.67 9.84 -12.60
C PRO A 156 4.06 8.35 -12.69
N GLY A 157 3.99 7.60 -11.59
CA GLY A 157 4.47 6.22 -11.56
C GLY A 157 3.72 5.26 -12.48
N ILE A 158 2.54 5.63 -13.00
CA ILE A 158 1.84 4.85 -14.04
C ILE A 158 2.66 4.72 -15.32
N SER A 159 3.52 5.70 -15.66
CA SER A 159 4.40 5.59 -16.83
C SER A 159 5.56 4.62 -16.62
N LEU A 160 5.79 4.17 -15.37
CA LEU A 160 6.81 3.19 -15.01
C LEU A 160 6.24 1.78 -14.89
N GLU A 161 4.91 1.64 -14.90
CA GLU A 161 4.23 0.36 -14.92
C GLU A 161 3.88 0.01 -16.37
N SER A 162 4.30 -1.16 -16.86
CA SER A 162 3.68 -1.75 -18.04
C SER A 162 2.24 -2.17 -17.72
N SER A 163 1.49 -2.65 -18.73
CA SER A 163 0.09 -3.10 -18.67
C SER A 163 -0.16 -4.31 -17.74
N TYR A 164 0.27 -4.24 -16.49
CA TYR A 164 0.06 -5.27 -15.48
C TYR A 164 -1.42 -5.32 -15.13
N ILE A 165 -2.05 -6.41 -15.54
CA ILE A 165 -3.41 -6.75 -15.15
C ILE A 165 -3.31 -8.08 -14.38
N PRO A 166 -3.54 -8.09 -13.06
CA PRO A 166 -3.50 -9.32 -12.29
C PRO A 166 -4.63 -10.27 -12.73
N PRO A 167 -4.38 -11.58 -12.82
CA PRO A 167 -5.46 -12.54 -13.02
C PRO A 167 -6.35 -12.51 -11.77
N ALA A 168 -7.56 -11.96 -11.90
CA ALA A 168 -8.53 -11.86 -10.83
C ALA A 168 -9.82 -12.60 -11.21
N SER A 169 -10.15 -13.64 -10.44
CA SER A 169 -11.48 -14.25 -10.47
C SER A 169 -12.25 -13.80 -9.25
N PHE A 170 -13.47 -13.30 -9.45
CA PHE A 170 -14.29 -12.73 -8.38
C PHE A 170 -15.31 -13.75 -7.89
N PRO A 171 -15.56 -13.83 -6.56
CA PRO A 171 -16.62 -14.67 -6.05
C PRO A 171 -17.99 -14.19 -6.54
N SER A 172 -18.90 -15.13 -6.75
CA SER A 172 -20.28 -14.81 -7.08
C SER A 172 -21.00 -14.23 -5.87
N LEU A 173 -21.80 -13.19 -6.11
CA LEU A 173 -22.70 -12.59 -5.14
C LEU A 173 -23.83 -11.91 -5.94
N ALA A 174 -25.00 -12.56 -6.02
CA ALA A 174 -26.13 -12.02 -6.77
C ALA A 174 -26.97 -11.08 -5.90
N LEU A 175 -27.48 -9.99 -6.49
CA LEU A 175 -28.49 -9.15 -5.84
C LEU A 175 -29.82 -9.91 -5.81
N THR A 176 -30.51 -9.82 -4.68
CA THR A 176 -31.89 -10.27 -4.50
C THR A 176 -32.86 -9.12 -4.82
N SER A 177 -34.15 -9.40 -4.92
CA SER A 177 -35.17 -8.36 -5.08
C SER A 177 -35.13 -7.35 -3.92
N LEU A 178 -34.95 -7.84 -2.68
CA LEU A 178 -34.84 -6.99 -1.50
C LEU A 178 -33.61 -6.06 -1.55
N ASP A 179 -32.47 -6.56 -2.05
CA ASP A 179 -31.27 -5.73 -2.22
C ASP A 179 -31.54 -4.57 -3.20
N ILE A 180 -32.25 -4.86 -4.29
CA ILE A 180 -32.59 -3.87 -5.32
C ILE A 180 -33.57 -2.84 -4.77
N GLU A 181 -34.61 -3.28 -4.06
CA GLU A 181 -35.59 -2.40 -3.39
C GLU A 181 -34.92 -1.50 -2.35
N ALA A 182 -33.90 -2.01 -1.64
CA ALA A 182 -33.07 -1.25 -0.71
C ALA A 182 -32.05 -0.31 -1.39
N GLY A 183 -31.99 -0.29 -2.73
CA GLY A 183 -31.08 0.55 -3.51
C GLY A 183 -29.62 0.11 -3.43
N LEU A 184 -29.36 -1.18 -3.16
CA LEU A 184 -28.01 -1.72 -3.15
C LEU A 184 -27.53 -2.03 -4.56
N VAL A 185 -26.23 -1.82 -4.77
CA VAL A 185 -25.52 -2.21 -5.98
C VAL A 185 -24.38 -3.16 -5.61
N LYS A 186 -23.95 -3.95 -6.59
CA LYS A 186 -22.85 -4.89 -6.43
C LYS A 186 -21.55 -4.29 -6.93
N TYR A 187 -20.53 -4.31 -6.07
CA TYR A 187 -19.14 -4.02 -6.45
C TYR A 187 -18.28 -5.28 -6.37
N GLN A 188 -17.15 -5.20 -7.06
CA GLN A 188 -16.08 -6.18 -6.98
C GLN A 188 -14.79 -5.47 -6.60
N GLY A 189 -13.92 -6.16 -5.88
CA GLY A 189 -12.62 -5.60 -5.49
C GLY A 189 -11.53 -6.66 -5.41
N ALA A 190 -10.30 -6.20 -5.53
CA ALA A 190 -9.13 -7.06 -5.56
C ALA A 190 -7.92 -6.37 -4.91
N CYS A 191 -7.03 -7.17 -4.32
CA CYS A 191 -5.68 -6.72 -4.03
C CYS A 191 -4.88 -6.54 -5.33
N HIS A 192 -3.70 -5.91 -5.25
CA HIS A 192 -2.89 -5.64 -6.44
C HIS A 192 -2.51 -6.91 -7.20
N CYS A 193 -2.14 -7.99 -6.50
CA CYS A 193 -1.69 -9.22 -7.15
C CYS A 193 -2.83 -10.16 -7.60
N GLY A 194 -4.10 -9.79 -7.39
CA GLY A 194 -5.28 -10.62 -7.69
C GLY A 194 -5.49 -11.82 -6.76
N GLY A 195 -4.59 -12.08 -5.81
CA GLY A 195 -4.68 -13.22 -4.89
C GLY A 195 -5.79 -13.11 -3.84
N VAL A 196 -6.30 -11.90 -3.58
CA VAL A 196 -7.47 -11.65 -2.74
C VAL A 196 -8.49 -10.89 -3.56
N THR A 197 -9.62 -11.51 -3.82
CA THR A 197 -10.78 -10.90 -4.50
C THR A 197 -12.04 -11.03 -3.67
N TYR A 198 -12.94 -10.06 -3.78
CA TYR A 198 -14.26 -10.09 -3.15
C TYR A 198 -15.34 -9.50 -4.05
N ALA A 199 -16.58 -9.79 -3.69
CA ALA A 199 -17.76 -9.05 -4.14
C ALA A 199 -18.47 -8.48 -2.91
N VAL A 200 -19.07 -7.31 -3.04
CA VAL A 200 -19.79 -6.64 -1.94
C VAL A 200 -21.07 -5.99 -2.45
N LYS A 201 -22.15 -6.11 -1.69
CA LYS A 201 -23.38 -5.33 -1.89
C LYS A 201 -23.37 -4.14 -0.95
N THR A 202 -23.61 -2.95 -1.47
CA THR A 202 -23.73 -1.75 -0.65
C THR A 202 -24.46 -0.66 -1.42
N ARG A 203 -24.84 0.44 -0.77
CA ARG A 203 -25.38 1.61 -1.49
C ARG A 203 -24.33 2.16 -2.47
N PRO A 204 -24.71 2.98 -3.47
CA PRO A 204 -23.74 3.65 -4.31
C PRO A 204 -22.65 4.35 -3.48
N LEU A 205 -21.38 4.20 -3.87
CA LEU A 205 -20.26 4.69 -3.04
C LEU A 205 -20.32 6.20 -2.81
N GLU A 206 -20.90 6.94 -3.76
CA GLU A 206 -21.10 8.39 -3.74
C GLU A 206 -22.17 8.83 -2.73
N GLU A 207 -23.04 7.92 -2.31
CA GLU A 207 -24.06 8.13 -1.29
C GLU A 207 -23.57 7.79 0.12
N ILE A 208 -22.52 6.97 0.23
CA ILE A 208 -21.99 6.51 1.51
C ILE A 208 -20.92 7.49 2.03
N LYS A 209 -20.90 7.69 3.35
CA LYS A 209 -19.79 8.36 4.02
C LYS A 209 -18.69 7.34 4.33
N VAL A 210 -17.62 7.34 3.54
CA VAL A 210 -16.46 6.49 3.74
C VAL A 210 -15.69 6.93 4.99
N MET A 211 -15.37 5.99 5.86
CA MET A 211 -14.64 6.25 7.09
C MET A 211 -13.17 6.52 6.80
N GLN A 212 -12.69 7.68 7.25
CA GLN A 212 -11.27 8.01 7.30
C GLN A 212 -10.83 8.11 8.76
N CYS A 213 -10.04 7.14 9.20
CA CYS A 213 -9.56 7.02 10.57
C CYS A 213 -8.10 7.50 10.67
N ASN A 214 -7.75 8.22 11.73
CA ASN A 214 -6.38 8.70 11.98
C ASN A 214 -5.57 7.84 12.96
N CYS A 215 -6.01 6.63 13.33
CA CYS A 215 -5.22 5.78 14.22
C CYS A 215 -3.86 5.43 13.58
N SER A 216 -2.92 4.99 14.40
CA SER A 216 -1.55 4.66 13.99
C SER A 216 -1.49 3.66 12.81
N LEU A 217 -2.45 2.75 12.68
CA LEU A 217 -2.49 1.78 11.59
C LEU A 217 -3.14 2.36 10.33
N CYS A 218 -4.34 2.93 10.45
CA CYS A 218 -5.08 3.48 9.32
C CYS A 218 -4.34 4.64 8.65
N SER A 219 -3.69 5.51 9.44
CA SER A 219 -2.86 6.60 8.90
C SER A 219 -1.68 6.09 8.09
N ARG A 220 -1.04 4.99 8.52
CA ARG A 220 0.11 4.39 7.82
C ARG A 220 -0.28 3.68 6.52
N ASN A 221 -1.46 3.06 6.50
CA ASN A 221 -2.00 2.35 5.35
C ASN A 221 -2.91 3.22 4.46
N ALA A 222 -3.12 4.48 4.86
CA ALA A 222 -4.04 5.42 4.23
C ALA A 222 -5.44 4.84 4.01
N ASP A 223 -5.91 4.03 4.96
CA ASP A 223 -7.13 3.23 4.84
C ASP A 223 -8.39 4.09 4.73
N LEU A 224 -9.33 3.61 3.92
CA LEU A 224 -10.65 4.21 3.74
C LEU A 224 -11.69 3.09 3.75
N PHE A 225 -12.50 3.01 4.79
CA PHE A 225 -13.39 1.86 5.01
C PHE A 225 -14.87 2.20 4.82
N ILE A 226 -15.61 1.29 4.20
CA ILE A 226 -17.06 1.15 4.35
C ILE A 226 -17.37 -0.04 5.26
N TYR A 227 -18.57 -0.08 5.84
CA TYR A 227 -18.99 -1.04 6.85
C TYR A 227 -20.27 -1.74 6.37
N PRO A 228 -20.18 -2.63 5.37
CA PRO A 228 -21.30 -3.48 5.00
C PRO A 228 -21.44 -4.63 6.00
N PRO A 229 -22.66 -5.17 6.17
CA PRO A 229 -22.86 -6.41 6.92
C PRO A 229 -22.06 -7.57 6.31
N ALA A 230 -21.63 -8.53 7.12
CA ALA A 230 -20.82 -9.66 6.66
C ALA A 230 -21.53 -10.50 5.58
N SER A 231 -22.85 -10.67 5.65
CA SER A 231 -23.65 -11.35 4.62
C SER A 231 -23.63 -10.63 3.26
N ALA A 232 -23.38 -9.32 3.25
CA ALA A 232 -23.25 -8.54 2.04
C ALA A 232 -21.85 -8.65 1.40
N VAL A 233 -20.92 -9.41 1.98
CA VAL A 233 -19.56 -9.60 1.45
C VAL A 233 -19.29 -11.06 1.13
N ALA A 234 -18.86 -11.32 -0.11
CA ALA A 234 -18.37 -12.63 -0.53
C ALA A 234 -16.85 -12.61 -0.72
N LEU A 235 -16.16 -13.52 -0.03
CA LEU A 235 -14.75 -13.87 -0.24
C LEU A 235 -14.67 -15.33 -0.68
N SER A 236 -13.75 -15.68 -1.58
CA SER A 236 -13.48 -17.09 -1.91
C SER A 236 -12.59 -17.77 -0.86
N LYS A 237 -12.50 -19.10 -0.85
CA LYS A 237 -11.55 -19.84 0.00
C LYS A 237 -10.09 -19.42 -0.30
N VAL A 238 -9.77 -19.22 -1.58
CA VAL A 238 -8.45 -18.76 -2.04
C VAL A 238 -8.17 -17.35 -1.53
N SER A 239 -9.15 -16.45 -1.62
CA SER A 239 -9.03 -15.08 -1.10
C SER A 239 -8.74 -15.09 0.41
N ARG A 240 -9.48 -15.89 1.19
CA ARG A 240 -9.24 -16.03 2.64
C ARG A 240 -7.85 -16.58 2.95
N ALA A 241 -7.37 -17.58 2.21
CA ALA A 241 -6.04 -18.15 2.41
C ALA A 241 -4.89 -17.18 2.08
N ASN A 242 -5.15 -16.12 1.30
CA ASN A 242 -4.19 -15.07 0.96
C ASN A 242 -4.29 -13.83 1.84
N LEU A 243 -5.23 -13.78 2.79
CA LEU A 243 -5.30 -12.74 3.80
C LEU A 243 -4.44 -13.09 5.01
N THR A 244 -3.69 -12.11 5.49
CA THR A 244 -3.04 -12.12 6.80
C THR A 244 -3.76 -11.10 7.68
N GLY A 245 -4.19 -11.52 8.87
CA GLY A 245 -4.81 -10.64 9.86
C GLY A 245 -3.79 -10.15 10.89
N TYR A 246 -3.78 -8.84 11.12
CA TYR A 246 -3.01 -8.22 12.19
C TYR A 246 -3.96 -7.76 13.30
N PRO A 247 -3.94 -8.40 14.49
CA PRO A 247 -4.75 -7.98 15.62
C PRO A 247 -4.19 -6.68 16.20
N PHE A 248 -5.08 -5.70 16.41
CA PHE A 248 -4.74 -4.39 16.97
C PHE A 248 -5.93 -3.86 17.77
N LEU A 249 -5.65 -3.09 18.84
CA LEU A 249 -6.61 -2.59 19.81
C LEU A 249 -7.41 -3.69 20.51
N SER A 250 -8.68 -3.88 20.14
CA SER A 250 -9.57 -4.84 20.80
C SER A 250 -9.12 -6.29 20.62
N LEU A 251 -8.15 -6.56 19.72
CA LEU A 251 -7.73 -7.89 19.26
C LEU A 251 -8.83 -8.69 18.54
N LYS A 252 -10.05 -8.16 18.56
CA LYS A 252 -11.27 -8.75 18.05
C LYS A 252 -11.66 -8.31 16.65
N SER A 253 -10.90 -7.36 16.07
CA SER A 253 -11.09 -6.94 14.69
C SER A 253 -9.73 -6.87 14.01
N LEU A 254 -9.43 -7.93 13.26
CA LEU A 254 -8.17 -8.11 12.57
C LEU A 254 -8.10 -7.16 11.39
N HIS A 255 -7.06 -6.34 11.34
CA HIS A 255 -6.75 -5.59 10.12
C HIS A 255 -6.10 -6.53 9.11
N SER A 256 -6.80 -6.84 8.02
CA SER A 256 -6.39 -7.89 7.10
C SER A 256 -5.87 -7.34 5.78
N PHE A 257 -4.69 -7.82 5.38
CA PHE A 257 -4.00 -7.41 4.16
C PHE A 257 -3.60 -8.64 3.33
N CYS A 258 -3.36 -8.45 2.03
CA CYS A 258 -2.87 -9.53 1.18
C CYS A 258 -1.43 -9.89 1.56
N LYS A 259 -1.17 -11.16 1.88
CA LYS A 259 0.18 -11.64 2.26
C LYS A 259 1.23 -11.54 1.14
N VAL A 260 0.80 -11.36 -0.11
CA VAL A 260 1.67 -11.29 -1.29
C VAL A 260 2.05 -9.84 -1.61
N CYS A 261 1.07 -8.95 -1.79
CA CYS A 261 1.34 -7.55 -2.19
C CYS A 261 1.22 -6.53 -1.03
N GLY A 262 0.78 -6.96 0.15
CA GLY A 262 0.64 -6.11 1.34
C GLY A 262 -0.43 -5.02 1.20
N VAL A 263 -1.38 -5.15 0.27
CA VAL A 263 -2.51 -4.20 0.16
C VAL A 263 -3.48 -4.48 1.32
N SER A 264 -3.87 -3.44 2.05
CA SER A 264 -4.92 -3.48 3.08
C SER A 264 -6.27 -3.74 2.40
N MET A 265 -6.98 -4.80 2.81
CA MET A 265 -8.16 -5.30 2.11
C MET A 265 -9.43 -5.10 2.91
N VAL A 266 -9.53 -5.76 4.05
CA VAL A 266 -10.76 -5.87 4.85
C VAL A 266 -10.41 -5.85 6.34
N ARG A 267 -11.40 -5.64 7.20
CA ARG A 267 -11.28 -6.05 8.60
C ARG A 267 -12.08 -7.32 8.84
N GLN A 268 -11.46 -8.32 9.44
CA GLN A 268 -12.14 -9.53 9.89
C GLN A 268 -12.49 -9.35 11.36
N VAL A 269 -13.78 -9.14 11.63
CA VAL A 269 -14.29 -9.11 13.00
C VAL A 269 -14.41 -10.55 13.49
N SER A 270 -13.76 -10.84 14.61
CA SER A 270 -13.74 -12.15 15.29
C SER A 270 -14.53 -12.12 16.60
N GLU A 271 -15.38 -11.11 16.79
CA GLU A 271 -16.35 -11.07 17.90
C GLU A 271 -17.46 -12.08 17.63
N GLU A 272 -18.01 -12.66 18.70
CA GLU A 272 -19.32 -13.30 18.57
C GLU A 272 -20.37 -12.18 18.47
N PRO A 273 -21.36 -12.32 17.58
CA PRO A 273 -22.46 -11.38 17.52
C PRO A 273 -23.17 -11.32 18.88
N LYS A 274 -23.56 -10.12 19.30
CA LYS A 274 -24.43 -9.96 20.47
C LYS A 274 -25.87 -10.07 19.99
N ASP A 275 -26.63 -10.96 20.62
CA ASP A 275 -28.02 -11.20 20.26
C ASP A 275 -28.18 -11.47 18.73
N ASP A 276 -29.18 -10.88 18.09
CA ASP A 276 -29.44 -11.01 16.65
C ASP A 276 -28.69 -9.96 15.78
N GLU A 277 -27.69 -9.24 16.32
CA GLU A 277 -26.95 -8.25 15.54
C GLU A 277 -26.05 -8.89 14.49
N GLU A 278 -26.09 -8.40 13.25
CA GLU A 278 -25.16 -8.82 12.22
C GLU A 278 -23.83 -8.05 12.33
N LEU A 279 -22.71 -8.78 12.33
CA LEU A 279 -21.38 -8.16 12.33
C LEU A 279 -21.04 -7.55 10.97
N ASP A 280 -20.37 -6.41 10.99
CA ASP A 280 -19.81 -5.82 9.78
C ASP A 280 -18.56 -6.58 9.29
N MET A 281 -18.35 -6.57 7.97
CA MET A 281 -17.06 -6.87 7.36
C MET A 281 -16.53 -5.64 6.64
N PRO A 282 -15.79 -4.75 7.34
CA PRO A 282 -15.32 -3.51 6.76
C PRO A 282 -14.44 -3.74 5.52
N ILE A 283 -14.70 -3.01 4.44
CA ILE A 283 -13.99 -3.11 3.15
C ILE A 283 -13.21 -1.82 2.87
N ASN A 284 -11.93 -1.96 2.52
CA ASN A 284 -11.12 -0.82 2.07
C ASN A 284 -11.54 -0.41 0.65
N VAL A 285 -12.19 0.74 0.50
CA VAL A 285 -12.74 1.21 -0.78
C VAL A 285 -11.68 1.43 -1.86
N ARG A 286 -10.41 1.62 -1.46
CA ARG A 286 -9.29 1.69 -2.42
C ARG A 286 -9.17 0.45 -3.27
N THR A 287 -9.63 -0.69 -2.76
CA THR A 287 -9.54 -2.00 -3.41
C THR A 287 -10.76 -2.33 -4.26
N ILE A 288 -11.81 -1.49 -4.22
CA ILE A 288 -12.97 -1.62 -5.09
C ILE A 288 -12.55 -1.21 -6.50
N LYS A 289 -12.85 -2.07 -7.46
CA LYS A 289 -12.53 -1.84 -8.87
C LYS A 289 -13.24 -0.57 -9.36
N ASP A 290 -12.51 0.26 -10.09
CA ASP A 290 -13.02 1.48 -10.74
C ASP A 290 -13.56 2.55 -9.77
N ALA A 291 -13.32 2.43 -8.46
CA ALA A 291 -13.75 3.42 -7.48
C ALA A 291 -12.93 4.72 -7.57
N ASP A 292 -13.60 5.84 -7.80
CA ASP A 292 -12.99 7.17 -7.74
C ASP A 292 -12.93 7.67 -6.30
N VAL A 293 -11.94 7.18 -5.56
CA VAL A 293 -11.69 7.50 -4.14
C VAL A 293 -11.57 9.02 -3.89
N GLY A 294 -11.20 9.81 -4.90
CA GLY A 294 -11.12 11.26 -4.81
C GLY A 294 -12.49 11.95 -4.66
N LYS A 295 -13.55 11.36 -5.20
CA LYS A 295 -14.92 11.90 -5.17
C LYS A 295 -15.77 11.42 -4.01
N LEU A 296 -15.32 10.40 -3.27
CA LEU A 296 -16.10 9.81 -2.19
C LEU A 296 -16.21 10.76 -0.99
N LYS A 297 -17.42 10.88 -0.44
CA LYS A 297 -17.68 11.65 0.78
C LYS A 297 -17.01 10.95 1.96
N ARG A 298 -16.31 11.72 2.79
CA ARG A 298 -15.57 11.17 3.94
C ARG A 298 -16.23 11.53 5.26
N ARG A 299 -16.23 10.58 6.19
CA ARG A 299 -16.47 10.81 7.61
C ARG A 299 -15.16 10.61 8.34
N PHE A 300 -14.65 11.67 8.94
CA PHE A 300 -13.45 11.58 9.77
C PHE A 300 -13.78 10.96 11.12
N TYR A 301 -12.91 10.08 11.59
CA TYR A 301 -12.97 9.51 12.93
C TYR A 301 -11.62 9.61 13.63
N ASP A 302 -11.61 10.36 14.73
CA ASP A 302 -10.43 10.63 15.54
C ASP A 302 -10.18 9.48 16.51
N CYS A 303 -9.71 8.36 15.97
CA CYS A 303 -9.36 7.19 16.77
C CYS A 303 -8.06 7.39 17.54
N ALA A 304 -7.18 8.31 17.11
CA ALA A 304 -5.94 8.63 17.81
C ALA A 304 -6.18 9.18 19.24
N LYS A 305 -7.36 9.78 19.51
CA LYS A 305 -7.79 10.15 20.86
C LYS A 305 -7.99 8.96 21.79
N ASN A 306 -8.30 7.79 21.25
CA ASN A 306 -8.42 6.59 22.05
C ASN A 306 -7.00 6.10 22.35
N LYS A 307 -6.61 6.11 23.63
CA LYS A 307 -5.29 5.62 24.05
C LYS A 307 -5.08 4.21 23.47
N PRO A 308 -3.97 3.94 22.76
CA PRO A 308 -3.64 2.58 22.40
C PRO A 308 -3.49 1.77 23.70
N LEU A 309 -4.09 0.58 23.75
CA LEU A 309 -4.00 -0.32 24.91
C LEU A 309 -2.62 -1.00 25.05
N TYR A 310 -1.57 -0.50 24.38
CA TYR A 310 -0.25 -1.10 24.38
C TYR A 310 0.87 -0.06 24.20
N GLU A 311 2.04 -0.36 24.76
CA GLU A 311 3.30 0.37 24.55
C GLU A 311 4.11 -0.28 23.42
N VAL A 312 4.83 0.54 22.63
CA VAL A 312 5.61 0.12 21.45
C VAL A 312 7.06 -0.21 21.82
#